data_AF-A0A963J191-F1
#
_entry.id   AF-A0A963J191-F1
#
_cell.length_a   1.000
_cell.length_b   1.000
_cell.length_c   1.000
_cell.angle_alpha   90.00
_cell.angle_beta   90.00
_cell.angle_gamma   90.00
#
_symmetry.space_group_name_H-M   'P 1'
#
loop_
_entity.id
_entity.type
_entity.pdbx_description
1 polymer ?
#
loop_
_entity_poly.entity_id
_entity_poly.type
_entity_poly.pdbx_seq_one_letter_code
_entity_poly.pdbx_strand_id
1 'polypeptide(L)'
;MSQAPHTTARPVLTHTLGFPRMGARRALKFALESFWRGDNTAADLLGNAAQLRQQHWQIQADAGLGFVTVGDFALYDHVANHIQLLGCEPARFAFGTETPELHRYFAMARGVSATAEHAHTDCGPGCHAPQHGS
;
A
#
# COMPACT_ATOMS: atom_id res chain seq x y z
N MET A 1 24.84 55.41 -21.69
CA MET A 1 23.78 54.51 -22.20
C MET A 1 23.35 53.64 -21.04
N SER A 2 22.22 53.96 -20.40
CA SER A 2 21.69 53.23 -19.24
C SER A 2 20.81 52.09 -19.75
N GLN A 3 21.21 50.83 -19.51
CA GLN A 3 20.38 49.67 -19.85
C GLN A 3 19.29 49.51 -18.78
N ALA A 4 18.04 49.48 -19.21
CA ALA A 4 16.89 49.19 -18.35
C ALA A 4 16.95 47.74 -17.83
N PRO A 5 16.44 47.47 -16.60
CA PRO A 5 16.42 46.13 -16.04
C PRO A 5 15.49 45.22 -16.85
N HIS A 6 16.07 44.18 -17.43
CA HIS A 6 15.34 43.10 -18.08
C HIS A 6 14.64 42.30 -16.98
N THR A 7 13.30 42.35 -16.98
CA THR A 7 12.50 41.50 -16.10
C THR A 7 12.61 40.07 -16.62
N THR A 8 13.42 39.24 -15.95
CA THR A 8 13.43 37.80 -16.20
C THR A 8 12.06 37.24 -15.85
N ALA A 9 11.28 36.85 -16.86
CA ALA A 9 9.99 36.21 -16.63
C ALA A 9 10.20 34.92 -15.81
N ARG A 10 9.53 34.80 -14.67
CA ARG A 10 9.55 33.56 -13.88
C ARG A 10 8.86 32.45 -14.69
N PRO A 11 9.48 31.27 -14.86
CA PRO A 11 8.85 30.17 -15.56
C PRO A 11 7.58 29.73 -14.81
N VAL A 12 6.51 29.48 -15.56
CA VAL A 12 5.29 28.86 -15.03
C VAL A 12 5.57 27.38 -14.84
N LEU A 13 5.38 26.87 -13.62
CA LEU A 13 5.59 25.47 -13.28
C LEU A 13 4.28 24.70 -13.40
N THR A 14 4.34 23.55 -14.06
CA THR A 14 3.20 22.62 -14.19
C THR A 14 3.38 21.43 -13.24
N HIS A 15 2.29 21.01 -12.59
CA HIS A 15 2.28 19.86 -11.68
C HIS A 15 0.93 19.13 -11.74
N THR A 16 0.93 17.85 -11.36
CA THR A 16 -0.25 16.99 -11.28
C THR A 16 -0.47 16.54 -9.83
N LEU A 17 -1.72 16.37 -9.41
CA LEU A 17 -2.02 15.99 -8.01
C LEU A 17 -1.91 14.48 -7.74
N GLY A 18 -1.78 13.65 -8.78
CA GLY A 18 -1.75 12.20 -8.68
C GLY A 18 -1.38 11.56 -10.01
N PHE A 19 -0.76 10.39 -9.96
CA PHE A 19 -0.43 9.60 -11.14
C PHE A 19 -1.11 8.21 -11.08
N PRO A 20 -1.65 7.68 -12.19
CA PRO A 20 -2.27 6.36 -12.20
C PRO A 20 -1.32 5.24 -11.77
N ARG A 21 -1.59 4.64 -10.61
CA ARG A 21 -0.72 3.63 -9.98
C ARG A 21 -0.65 2.27 -10.67
N MET A 22 -1.59 1.96 -11.57
CA MET A 22 -1.72 0.61 -12.16
C MET A 22 -0.54 0.19 -13.03
N GLY A 23 0.22 1.17 -13.53
CA GLY A 23 1.30 0.95 -14.49
C GLY A 23 0.80 0.53 -15.89
N ALA A 24 1.71 0.55 -16.86
CA ALA A 24 1.42 0.09 -18.20
C ALA A 24 0.94 -1.37 -18.18
N ARG A 25 -0.06 -1.69 -19.02
CA ARG A 25 -0.66 -3.04 -19.12
C ARG A 25 -1.17 -3.60 -17.77
N ARG A 26 -1.52 -2.75 -16.81
CA ARG A 26 -2.00 -3.13 -15.46
C ARG A 26 -0.96 -3.94 -14.67
N ALA A 27 0.33 -3.62 -14.79
CA ALA A 27 1.41 -4.31 -14.08
C ALA A 27 1.14 -4.49 -12.58
N LEU A 28 0.64 -3.46 -11.87
CA LEU A 28 0.31 -3.57 -10.45
C LEU A 28 -0.78 -4.62 -10.17
N LYS A 29 -1.78 -4.73 -11.04
CA LYS A 29 -2.85 -5.73 -10.91
C LYS A 29 -2.24 -7.13 -10.86
N PHE A 30 -1.40 -7.45 -11.83
CA PHE A 30 -0.83 -8.79 -11.95
C PHE A 30 0.12 -9.10 -10.79
N ALA A 31 0.90 -8.12 -10.32
CA ALA A 31 1.74 -8.29 -9.14
C ALA A 31 0.91 -8.61 -7.88
N LEU A 32 -0.22 -7.91 -7.67
CA LEU A 32 -1.14 -8.15 -6.56
C LEU A 32 -1.82 -9.52 -6.66
N GLU A 33 -2.32 -9.88 -7.84
CA GLU A 33 -2.95 -11.19 -8.07
C GLU A 33 -1.97 -12.35 -7.84
N SER A 34 -0.72 -12.21 -8.28
CA SER A 34 0.35 -13.17 -8.03
C SER A 34 0.65 -13.30 -6.53
N PHE A 35 0.78 -12.17 -5.83
CA PHE A 35 0.99 -12.15 -4.38
C PHE A 35 -0.16 -12.83 -3.62
N TRP A 36 -1.43 -12.56 -3.98
CA TRP A 36 -2.57 -13.18 -3.29
C TRP A 36 -2.77 -14.66 -3.60
N ARG A 37 -2.23 -15.17 -4.72
CA ARG A 37 -2.18 -16.61 -4.98
C ARG A 37 -1.04 -17.32 -4.26
N GLY A 38 -0.08 -16.57 -3.70
CA GLY A 38 1.13 -17.11 -3.07
C GLY A 38 2.26 -17.40 -4.07
N ASP A 39 2.12 -16.97 -5.32
CA ASP A 39 3.13 -17.18 -6.37
C ASP A 39 4.34 -16.24 -6.20
N ASN A 40 4.17 -15.12 -5.47
CA ASN A 40 5.19 -14.10 -5.22
C ASN A 40 5.29 -13.76 -3.73
N THR A 41 6.48 -13.35 -3.30
CA THR A 41 6.70 -12.89 -1.92
C THR A 41 6.29 -11.44 -1.72
N ALA A 42 6.19 -11.02 -0.44
CA ALA A 42 6.00 -9.61 -0.10
C ALA A 42 7.14 -8.73 -0.65
N ALA A 43 8.38 -9.23 -0.62
CA ALA A 43 9.53 -8.53 -1.16
C ALA A 43 9.40 -8.31 -2.68
N ASP A 44 8.92 -9.32 -3.42
CA ASP A 44 8.69 -9.19 -4.86
C ASP A 44 7.61 -8.15 -5.17
N LEU A 45 6.50 -8.17 -4.43
CA LEU A 45 5.43 -7.17 -4.61
C LEU A 45 5.95 -5.75 -4.34
N LEU A 46 6.69 -5.55 -3.25
CA LEU A 46 7.27 -4.26 -2.88
C LEU A 46 8.32 -3.79 -3.89
N GLY A 47 9.11 -4.70 -4.44
CA GLY A 47 10.06 -4.44 -5.51
C GLY A 47 9.37 -3.98 -6.81
N ASN A 48 8.33 -4.69 -7.24
CA ASN A 48 7.50 -4.28 -8.38
C ASN A 48 6.87 -2.89 -8.17
N ALA A 49 6.34 -2.63 -6.97
CA ALA A 49 5.77 -1.33 -6.62
C ALA A 49 6.82 -0.20 -6.64
N ALA A 50 8.04 -0.47 -6.18
CA ALA A 50 9.15 0.49 -6.25
C ALA A 50 9.53 0.82 -7.70
N GLN A 51 9.63 -0.19 -8.56
CA GLN A 51 9.90 0.00 -9.99
C GLN A 51 8.80 0.83 -10.68
N LEU A 52 7.53 0.57 -10.36
CA LEU A 52 6.41 1.35 -10.88
C LEU A 52 6.49 2.83 -10.47
N ARG A 53 6.75 3.12 -9.19
CA ARG A 53 6.94 4.51 -8.73
C ARG A 53 8.07 5.20 -9.47
N GLN A 54 9.21 4.53 -9.64
CA GLN A 54 10.34 5.07 -10.39
C GLN A 54 9.97 5.39 -11.84
N GLN A 55 9.26 4.48 -12.52
CA GLN A 55 8.78 4.71 -13.89
C GLN A 55 7.80 5.88 -13.97
N HIS A 56 6.87 6.00 -13.01
CA HIS A 56 5.90 7.10 -12.98
C HIS A 56 6.56 8.46 -12.75
N TRP A 57 7.59 8.52 -11.90
CA TRP A 57 8.38 9.75 -11.72
C TRP A 57 9.15 10.12 -12.97
N GLN A 58 9.76 9.13 -13.63
CA GLN A 58 10.49 9.38 -14.88
C GLN A 58 9.57 9.92 -15.98
N ILE A 59 8.37 9.33 -16.16
CA ILE A 59 7.37 9.82 -17.13
C ILE A 59 6.98 11.27 -16.85
N GLN A 60 6.77 11.64 -15.58
CA GLN A 60 6.44 13.00 -15.19
C GLN A 60 7.58 13.99 -15.46
N ALA A 61 8.82 13.60 -15.15
CA ALA A 61 10.01 14.40 -15.42
C ALA A 61 10.23 14.59 -16.92
N ASP A 62 10.14 13.51 -17.70
CA ASP A 62 10.31 13.52 -19.16
C ASP A 62 9.22 14.34 -19.87
N ALA A 63 8.03 14.43 -19.28
CA ALA A 63 6.95 15.30 -19.75
C ALA A 63 7.18 16.80 -19.45
N GLY A 64 8.27 17.16 -18.77
CA GLY A 64 8.63 18.55 -18.46
C GLY A 64 7.83 19.15 -17.30
N LEU A 65 7.25 18.33 -16.42
CA LEU A 65 6.61 18.83 -15.21
C LEU A 65 7.66 19.47 -14.29
N GLY A 66 7.28 20.58 -13.65
CA GLY A 66 8.15 21.26 -12.68
C GLY A 66 8.38 20.43 -11.41
N PHE A 67 7.44 19.52 -11.09
CA PHE A 67 7.51 18.61 -9.95
C PHE A 67 6.90 17.25 -10.29
N VAL A 68 7.48 16.18 -9.76
CA VAL A 68 6.89 14.84 -9.76
C VAL A 68 5.98 14.65 -8.55
N THR A 69 4.91 13.91 -8.73
CA THR A 69 3.96 13.58 -7.66
C THR A 69 4.52 12.47 -6.77
N VAL A 70 4.39 12.63 -5.47
CA VAL A 70 4.81 11.65 -4.45
C VAL A 70 3.70 11.47 -3.42
N GLY A 71 3.63 10.29 -2.80
CA GLY A 71 2.61 9.96 -1.79
C GLY A 71 1.24 9.53 -2.37
N ASP A 72 1.06 9.60 -3.68
CA ASP A 72 -0.14 9.18 -4.41
C ASP A 72 -0.24 7.66 -4.62
N PHE A 73 0.91 6.98 -4.68
CA PHE A 73 0.96 5.53 -4.90
C PHE A 73 0.47 4.75 -3.67
N ALA A 74 -0.44 3.80 -3.88
CA ALA A 74 -0.91 2.85 -2.86
C ALA A 74 -1.00 1.44 -3.46
N LEU A 75 -0.68 0.40 -2.69
CA LEU A 75 -0.78 -0.97 -3.20
C LEU A 75 -2.23 -1.39 -3.48
N TYR A 76 -3.20 -0.88 -2.72
CA TYR A 76 -4.62 -1.19 -2.90
C TYR A 76 -5.46 0.07 -2.92
N ASP A 77 -5.49 0.80 -1.81
CA ASP A 77 -6.18 2.08 -1.66
C ASP A 77 -5.37 3.04 -0.77
N HIS A 78 -5.46 4.32 -1.11
CA HIS A 78 -4.75 5.39 -0.43
C HIS A 78 -5.32 5.70 0.96
N VAL A 79 -6.63 5.57 1.20
CA VAL A 79 -7.21 5.78 2.53
C VAL A 79 -6.72 4.70 3.50
N ALA A 80 -6.67 3.44 3.07
CA ALA A 80 -6.06 2.36 3.85
C ALA A 80 -4.59 2.65 4.20
N ASN A 81 -3.85 3.30 3.29
CA ASN A 81 -2.46 3.68 3.52
C ASN A 81 -2.35 4.73 4.63
N HIS A 82 -3.24 5.74 4.61
CA HIS A 82 -3.29 6.76 5.65
C HIS A 82 -3.73 6.20 7.00
N ILE A 83 -4.68 5.26 7.02
CA ILE A 83 -5.11 4.57 8.25
C ILE A 83 -3.91 3.91 8.93
N GLN A 84 -3.12 3.15 8.16
CA GLN A 84 -1.93 2.49 8.69
C GLN A 84 -0.84 3.49 9.09
N LEU A 85 -0.54 4.46 8.22
CA LEU A 85 0.49 5.49 8.45
C LEU A 85 0.27 6.28 9.75
N LEU A 86 -0.99 6.63 10.03
CA LEU A 86 -1.37 7.42 11.21
C LEU A 86 -1.60 6.56 12.46
N GLY A 87 -1.47 5.23 12.37
CA GLY A 87 -1.77 4.31 13.47
C GLY A 87 -3.27 4.25 13.82
N CYS A 88 -4.15 4.65 12.90
CA CYS A 88 -5.61 4.65 13.10
C CYS A 88 -6.25 3.30 12.80
N GLU A 89 -5.52 2.20 12.96
CA GLU A 89 -6.00 0.87 12.61
C GLU A 89 -7.15 0.43 13.53
N PRO A 90 -8.29 -0.05 13.00
CA PRO A 90 -9.44 -0.39 13.82
C PRO A 90 -9.22 -1.59 14.73
N ALA A 91 -9.59 -1.46 16.02
CA ALA A 91 -9.41 -2.50 17.04
C ALA A 91 -10.05 -3.87 16.68
N ARG A 92 -11.12 -3.89 15.88
CA ARG A 92 -11.81 -5.12 15.44
C ARG A 92 -10.92 -6.12 14.69
N PHE A 93 -9.79 -5.67 14.14
CA PHE A 93 -8.85 -6.54 13.44
C PHE A 93 -7.86 -7.22 14.40
N ALA A 94 -7.76 -6.77 15.66
CA ALA A 94 -6.95 -7.38 16.71
C ALA A 94 -5.49 -7.68 16.30
N PHE A 95 -4.87 -6.78 15.53
CA PHE A 95 -3.49 -6.95 15.07
C PHE A 95 -2.51 -6.94 16.25
N GLY A 96 -1.68 -7.99 16.35
CA GLY A 96 -0.55 -8.04 17.29
C GLY A 96 0.68 -7.32 16.75
N THR A 97 1.68 -7.10 17.62
CA THR A 97 2.97 -6.46 17.25
C THR A 97 3.70 -7.21 16.14
N GLU A 98 3.57 -8.54 16.12
CA GLU A 98 4.21 -9.42 15.13
C GLU A 98 3.42 -9.53 13.82
N THR A 99 2.25 -8.88 13.72
CA THR A 99 1.45 -8.96 12.49
C THR A 99 2.12 -8.11 11.41
N PRO A 100 2.51 -8.70 10.26
CA PRO A 100 3.21 -7.95 9.22
C PRO A 100 2.40 -6.75 8.73
N GLU A 101 3.05 -5.60 8.55
CA GLU A 101 2.37 -4.36 8.12
C GLU A 101 1.59 -4.55 6.81
N LEU A 102 2.19 -5.24 5.84
CA LEU A 102 1.54 -5.51 4.56
C LEU A 102 0.28 -6.39 4.71
N HIS A 103 0.29 -7.32 5.66
CA HIS A 103 -0.89 -8.12 5.98
C HIS A 103 -1.98 -7.26 6.63
N ARG A 104 -1.63 -6.43 7.62
CA ARG A 104 -2.54 -5.47 8.27
C ARG A 104 -3.19 -4.55 7.24
N TYR A 105 -2.38 -4.01 6.33
CA TYR A 105 -2.82 -3.14 5.24
C TYR A 105 -3.89 -3.81 4.36
N PHE A 106 -3.63 -5.02 3.86
CA PHE A 106 -4.59 -5.72 3.02
C PHE A 106 -5.82 -6.15 3.79
N ALA A 107 -5.69 -6.66 5.02
CA ALA A 107 -6.82 -7.03 5.87
C ALA A 107 -7.78 -5.85 6.09
N MET A 108 -7.26 -4.64 6.30
CA MET A 108 -8.08 -3.43 6.39
C MET A 108 -8.75 -3.06 5.06
N ALA A 109 -8.04 -3.24 3.94
CA ALA A 109 -8.51 -2.80 2.64
C ALA A 109 -9.55 -3.74 1.98
N ARG A 110 -9.44 -5.05 2.21
CA ARG A 110 -10.30 -6.07 1.56
C ARG A 110 -11.06 -6.98 2.52
N GLY A 111 -10.90 -6.76 3.83
CA GLY A 111 -11.39 -7.67 4.86
C GLY A 111 -10.53 -8.94 4.98
N VAL A 112 -10.84 -9.73 6.00
CA VAL A 112 -10.33 -11.09 6.17
C VAL A 112 -11.45 -12.07 5.80
N SER A 113 -11.16 -13.03 4.91
CA SER A 113 -12.09 -14.13 4.65
C SER A 113 -11.89 -15.21 5.71
N ALA A 114 -12.99 -15.76 6.24
CA ALA A 114 -12.98 -16.85 7.23
C ALA A 114 -12.26 -18.15 6.74
N THR A 115 -11.82 -18.21 5.49
CA THR A 115 -11.04 -19.33 4.93
C THR A 115 -9.55 -19.26 5.24
N ALA A 116 -9.08 -18.25 5.97
CA ALA A 116 -7.70 -18.17 6.47
C ALA A 116 -7.66 -18.46 7.98
N GLU A 117 -8.36 -19.50 8.43
CA GLU A 117 -8.17 -20.06 9.77
C GLU A 117 -7.02 -21.07 9.75
N HIS A 118 -5.92 -20.67 10.38
CA HIS A 118 -5.07 -21.49 11.25
C HIS A 118 -4.65 -22.88 10.75
N ALA A 119 -3.50 -22.94 10.06
CA ALA A 119 -2.65 -24.11 10.17
C ALA A 119 -2.16 -24.23 11.63
N HIS A 120 -2.52 -25.33 12.27
CA HIS A 120 -2.12 -25.81 13.60
C HIS A 120 -2.73 -25.13 14.84
N THR A 121 -3.91 -25.61 15.24
CA THR A 121 -4.18 -25.86 16.66
C THR A 121 -4.88 -27.21 16.76
N ASP A 122 -4.10 -28.26 16.94
CA ASP A 122 -4.61 -29.54 17.43
C ASP A 122 -4.98 -29.35 18.90
N CYS A 123 -6.28 -29.28 19.18
CA CYS A 123 -6.81 -29.38 20.53
C CYS A 123 -7.86 -30.49 20.51
N GLY A 124 -7.42 -31.70 20.85
CA GLY A 124 -8.28 -32.87 20.98
C GLY A 124 -9.34 -32.71 22.09
N PRO A 125 -10.43 -33.51 22.06
CA PRO A 125 -11.60 -33.30 22.89
C PRO A 125 -11.34 -33.83 24.31
N GLY A 126 -11.30 -32.93 25.30
CA GLY A 126 -11.02 -33.33 26.67
C GLY A 126 -11.32 -32.26 27.73
N CYS A 127 -12.44 -31.55 27.62
CA CYS A 127 -12.87 -30.61 28.65
C CYS A 127 -13.95 -31.24 29.54
N HIS A 128 -13.52 -31.88 30.63
CA HIS A 128 -14.40 -32.27 31.73
C HIS A 128 -14.74 -31.02 32.57
N ALA A 129 -16.03 -30.72 32.73
CA ALA A 129 -16.51 -29.70 33.67
C ALA A 129 -16.51 -30.25 35.11
N PRO A 130 -16.05 -29.49 36.12
CA PRO A 130 -16.26 -29.87 37.52
C PRO A 130 -17.69 -29.52 37.96
N GLN A 131 -18.37 -30.50 38.56
CA GLN A 131 -19.66 -30.33 39.22
C GLN A 131 -19.43 -29.75 40.62
N HIS A 132 -19.97 -28.57 40.92
CA HIS A 132 -20.07 -28.08 42.29
C HIS A 132 -21.29 -28.71 42.96
N GLY A 133 -21.05 -29.53 43.98
CA GLY A 133 -22.05 -30.04 44.91
C GLY A 133 -21.90 -29.40 46.28
N SER A 134 -23.04 -28.92 46.80
CA SER A 134 -23.42 -28.56 48.19
C SER A 134 -22.46 -27.73 49.05
#